data_AF-A0A3Q2G4I5-F1
#
_entry.id   AF-A0A3Q2G4I5-F1
#
_cell.length_a   1.000
_cell.length_b   1.000
_cell.length_c   1.000
_cell.angle_alpha   90.00
_cell.angle_beta   90.00
_cell.angle_gamma   90.00
#
_symmetry.space_group_name_H-M   'P 1'
#
loop_
_entity.id
_entity.type
_entity.pdbx_description
1 polymer ?
#
loop_
_entity_poly.entity_id
_entity_poly.type
_entity_poly.pdbx_seq_one_letter_code
_entity_poly.pdbx_strand_id
1 'polypeptide(L)'
;MPIISANTGLHETLAILTSQLHPDANHKEDLVFLRDVFSEKSIGYLMKIHERLKQYEKYSPTPVLHSASCLAEDLAEELQSGPLQEDEQELLLLLNTPHLKAVLSAHDIVAQKKFDPVLPPLPEDLEDDFEEESVKIVRLVKNKEPLGATIRRDEATGAVIVARIMRGGAADRSGLVNVGDELREVNGNLITHKRPDEISQILVKKNYFSTSTLVCAADADVYA
;
A
#
# COMPACT_ATOMS: atom_id res chain seq x y z
N MET A 1 -6.24 28.47 11.04
CA MET A 1 -6.65 27.37 10.13
C MET A 1 -6.81 27.95 8.74
N PRO A 2 -5.99 27.58 7.74
CA PRO A 2 -6.27 27.99 6.38
C PRO A 2 -7.48 27.19 5.89
N ILE A 3 -8.41 27.90 5.28
CA ILE A 3 -9.62 27.35 4.68
C ILE A 3 -9.18 26.66 3.39
N ILE A 4 -9.21 25.32 3.40
CA ILE A 4 -9.02 24.53 2.18
C ILE A 4 -10.24 24.81 1.30
N SER A 5 -10.04 25.60 0.24
CA SER A 5 -11.08 25.85 -0.74
C SER A 5 -11.32 24.58 -1.55
N ALA A 6 -12.57 24.27 -1.87
CA ALA A 6 -12.97 23.07 -2.63
C ALA A 6 -12.34 22.97 -4.05
N ASN A 7 -11.59 24.00 -4.47
CA ASN A 7 -10.87 24.09 -5.74
C ASN A 7 -9.33 24.02 -5.61
N THR A 8 -8.75 23.80 -4.42
CA THR A 8 -7.30 23.57 -4.34
C THR A 8 -6.98 22.23 -4.96
N GLY A 9 -6.20 22.23 -6.05
CA GLY A 9 -5.77 21.00 -6.71
C GLY A 9 -4.94 20.14 -5.75
N LEU A 10 -4.95 18.82 -5.93
CA LEU A 10 -4.28 17.88 -5.04
C LEU A 10 -2.81 18.24 -4.81
N HIS A 11 -2.14 18.78 -5.84
CA HIS A 11 -0.77 19.30 -5.78
C HIS A 11 -0.61 20.48 -4.79
N GLU A 12 -1.60 21.36 -4.72
CA GLU A 12 -1.64 22.50 -3.80
C GLU A 12 -1.91 22.03 -2.37
N THR A 13 -2.85 21.09 -2.19
CA THR A 13 -3.12 20.48 -0.88
C THR A 13 -1.90 19.72 -0.36
N LEU A 14 -1.18 19.00 -1.23
CA LEU A 14 0.05 18.29 -0.88
C LEU A 14 1.17 19.27 -0.55
N ALA A 15 1.40 20.32 -1.34
CA ALA A 15 2.38 21.36 -1.03
C ALA A 15 2.06 22.08 0.29
N ILE A 16 0.78 22.25 0.62
CA ILE A 16 0.32 22.79 1.90
C ILE A 16 0.59 21.81 3.04
N LEU A 17 0.29 20.51 2.87
CA LEU A 17 0.63 19.46 3.83
C LEU A 17 2.13 19.43 4.12
N THR A 18 2.98 19.47 3.09
CA THR A 18 4.44 19.51 3.25
C THR A 18 4.93 20.77 3.97
N SER A 19 4.19 21.89 3.87
CA SER A 19 4.55 23.14 4.56
C SER A 19 3.96 23.28 5.96
N GLN A 20 2.92 22.52 6.31
CA GLN A 20 2.29 22.51 7.65
C GLN A 20 2.84 21.44 8.59
N LEU A 21 3.62 20.49 8.09
CA LEU A 21 4.27 19.49 8.93
C LEU A 21 5.42 20.15 9.73
N HIS A 22 5.22 20.29 11.04
CA HIS A 22 6.10 21.01 11.96
C HIS A 22 7.52 20.38 12.03
N PRO A 23 8.60 21.18 12.09
CA PRO A 23 9.98 20.69 12.17
C PRO A 23 10.37 20.02 13.51
N ASP A 24 9.52 20.11 14.54
CA ASP A 24 9.74 19.50 15.86
C ASP A 24 9.24 18.05 15.96
N ALA A 25 8.53 17.54 14.95
CA ALA A 25 8.15 16.15 14.91
C ALA A 25 9.33 15.30 14.41
N ASN A 26 9.56 14.15 15.02
CA ASN A 26 10.65 13.19 14.74
C ASN A 26 10.61 12.56 13.31
N HIS A 27 9.92 13.21 12.37
CA HIS A 27 9.55 12.77 11.03
C HIS A 27 10.36 13.49 9.95
N LYS A 28 11.52 14.07 10.29
CA LYS A 28 12.35 14.84 9.35
C LYS A 28 12.70 14.04 8.10
N GLU A 29 12.90 12.74 8.25
CA GLU A 29 13.16 11.81 7.14
C GLU A 29 11.91 11.59 6.28
N ASP A 30 10.74 11.44 6.89
CA ASP A 30 9.46 11.32 6.17
C ASP A 30 9.13 12.62 5.42
N LEU A 31 9.43 13.77 6.00
CA LEU A 31 9.24 15.07 5.33
C LEU A 31 10.19 15.26 4.16
N VAL A 32 11.44 14.83 4.29
CA VAL A 32 12.39 14.80 3.18
C VAL A 32 11.90 13.84 2.11
N PHE A 33 11.46 12.64 2.47
CA PHE A 33 10.91 11.65 1.55
C PHE A 33 9.68 12.19 0.81
N LEU A 34 8.68 12.71 1.51
CA LEU A 34 7.47 13.27 0.90
C LEU A 34 7.81 14.45 0.00
N ARG A 35 8.70 15.35 0.44
CA ARG A 35 9.18 16.44 -0.41
C ARG A 35 9.83 15.89 -1.68
N ASP A 36 10.69 14.89 -1.57
CA ASP A 36 11.40 14.34 -2.72
C ASP A 36 10.42 13.64 -3.67
N VAL A 37 9.48 12.84 -3.15
CA VAL A 37 8.40 12.21 -3.93
C VAL A 37 7.55 13.26 -4.64
N PHE A 38 7.06 14.28 -3.95
CA PHE A 38 6.18 15.29 -4.56
C PHE A 38 6.92 16.30 -5.45
N SER A 39 8.24 16.38 -5.33
CA SER A 39 9.08 17.17 -6.24
C SER A 39 9.40 16.44 -7.54
N GLU A 40 9.13 15.13 -7.63
CA GLU A 40 9.32 14.37 -8.86
C GLU A 40 8.42 14.90 -9.98
N LYS A 41 9.01 15.18 -11.14
CA LYS A 41 8.25 15.73 -12.28
C LYS A 41 7.20 14.75 -12.78
N SER A 42 7.50 13.44 -12.72
CA SER A 42 6.60 12.36 -13.12
C SER A 42 5.32 12.35 -12.28
N ILE A 43 5.42 12.46 -10.95
CA ILE A 43 4.24 12.53 -10.09
C ILE A 43 3.47 13.83 -10.34
N GLY A 44 4.16 14.95 -10.56
CA GLY A 44 3.53 16.22 -10.88
C GLY A 44 2.70 16.16 -12.18
N TYR A 45 3.20 15.49 -13.22
CA TYR A 45 2.43 15.26 -14.45
C TYR A 45 1.27 14.28 -14.24
N LEU A 46 1.49 13.19 -13.50
CA LEU A 46 0.45 12.20 -13.20
C LEU A 46 -0.72 12.86 -12.44
N MET A 47 -0.43 13.68 -11.44
CA MET A 47 -1.45 14.42 -10.69
C MET A 47 -2.24 15.39 -11.56
N LYS A 48 -1.55 16.12 -12.46
CA LYS A 48 -2.23 17.01 -13.42
C LYS A 48 -3.15 16.25 -14.38
N ILE A 49 -2.71 15.09 -14.88
CA ILE A 49 -3.54 14.24 -15.74
C ILE A 49 -4.75 13.72 -14.96
N HIS A 50 -4.54 13.20 -13.74
CA HIS A 50 -5.61 12.73 -12.87
C HIS A 50 -6.64 13.81 -12.59
N GLU A 51 -6.21 15.02 -12.23
CA GLU A 51 -7.10 16.15 -11.96
C GLU A 51 -7.92 16.55 -13.20
N ARG A 52 -7.30 16.54 -14.38
CA ARG A 52 -8.00 16.80 -15.64
C ARG A 52 -9.00 15.71 -15.99
N LEU A 53 -8.66 14.44 -15.78
CA LEU A 53 -9.58 13.32 -16.02
C LEU A 53 -10.75 13.32 -15.04
N LYS A 54 -10.50 13.65 -13.77
CA LYS A 54 -11.52 13.73 -12.72
C LYS A 54 -12.61 14.77 -13.02
N GLN A 55 -12.29 15.83 -13.77
CA GLN A 55 -13.29 16.78 -14.24
C GLN A 55 -14.38 16.12 -15.12
N TYR A 56 -14.01 15.10 -15.90
CA TYR A 56 -14.94 14.36 -16.75
C TYR A 56 -15.76 13.32 -15.97
N GLU A 57 -15.24 12.82 -14.84
CA GLU A 57 -15.98 11.88 -13.98
C GLU A 57 -17.30 12.48 -13.48
N LYS A 58 -17.30 13.78 -13.14
CA LYS A 58 -18.52 14.51 -12.72
C LYS A 58 -19.61 14.51 -13.79
N TYR A 59 -19.24 14.42 -15.06
CA TYR A 59 -20.15 14.41 -16.20
C TYR A 59 -20.27 13.03 -16.84
N SER A 60 -19.78 11.98 -16.16
CA SER A 60 -19.85 10.62 -16.69
C SER A 60 -21.32 10.17 -16.76
N PRO A 61 -21.75 9.63 -17.92
CA PRO A 61 -23.10 9.08 -18.03
C PRO A 61 -23.22 7.81 -17.19
N THR A 62 -24.42 7.57 -16.65
CA THR A 62 -24.71 6.30 -15.98
C THR A 62 -24.78 5.19 -17.03
N PRO A 63 -24.01 4.10 -16.88
CA PRO A 63 -24.07 2.98 -17.80
C PRO A 63 -25.45 2.32 -17.73
N VAL A 64 -26.02 2.00 -18.89
CA VAL A 64 -27.35 1.36 -18.98
C VAL A 64 -27.30 -0.08 -18.47
N LEU A 65 -26.17 -0.75 -18.67
CA LEU A 65 -25.90 -2.12 -18.25
C LEU A 65 -24.45 -2.21 -17.77
N HIS A 66 -24.11 -3.25 -17.01
CA HIS A 66 -22.75 -3.49 -16.55
C HIS A 66 -22.07 -4.69 -17.25
N SER A 67 -22.82 -5.41 -18.10
CA SER A 67 -22.45 -6.70 -18.72
C SER A 67 -22.85 -6.74 -20.20
N ALA A 68 -22.50 -5.69 -20.95
CA ALA A 68 -22.83 -5.58 -22.37
C ALA A 68 -22.07 -6.60 -23.23
N SER A 69 -20.89 -7.05 -22.80
CA SER A 69 -20.17 -8.12 -23.47
C SER A 69 -20.93 -9.45 -23.41
N CYS A 70 -21.39 -9.85 -22.22
CA CYS A 70 -22.20 -11.06 -22.04
C CYS A 70 -23.48 -11.00 -22.87
N LEU A 71 -24.18 -9.86 -22.86
CA LEU A 71 -25.40 -9.70 -23.67
C LEU A 71 -25.14 -9.88 -25.17
N ALA A 72 -24.01 -9.39 -25.67
CA ALA A 72 -23.63 -9.56 -27.08
C ALA A 72 -23.26 -11.01 -27.41
N GLU A 73 -22.69 -11.76 -26.46
CA GLU A 73 -22.42 -13.18 -26.59
C GLU A 73 -23.72 -13.99 -26.62
N ASP A 74 -24.62 -13.76 -25.67
CA ASP A 74 -25.94 -14.41 -25.60
C ASP A 74 -26.73 -14.18 -26.91
N LEU A 75 -26.74 -12.94 -27.41
CA LEU A 75 -27.37 -12.60 -28.69
C LEU A 75 -26.71 -13.30 -29.87
N ALA A 76 -25.37 -13.37 -29.90
CA ALA A 76 -24.65 -14.05 -30.97
C ALA A 76 -24.92 -15.56 -30.98
N GLU A 77 -25.13 -16.18 -29.81
CA GLU A 77 -25.55 -17.58 -29.68
C GLU A 77 -27.00 -17.78 -30.16
N GLU A 78 -27.91 -16.87 -29.78
CA GLU A 78 -29.31 -16.93 -30.19
C GLU A 78 -29.48 -16.81 -31.71
N LEU A 79 -28.74 -15.90 -32.36
CA LEU A 79 -28.74 -15.74 -33.82
C LEU A 79 -28.28 -17.01 -34.54
N GLN A 80 -27.32 -17.75 -33.97
CA GLN A 80 -26.81 -18.99 -34.58
C GLN A 80 -27.76 -20.19 -34.45
N SER A 81 -28.85 -20.07 -33.69
CA SER A 81 -29.79 -21.16 -33.43
C SER A 81 -30.74 -21.48 -34.60
N GLY A 82 -30.78 -20.62 -35.64
CA GLY A 82 -31.70 -20.74 -36.77
C GLY A 82 -31.08 -20.36 -38.12
N PRO A 83 -31.86 -20.47 -39.23
CA PRO A 83 -31.44 -19.99 -40.54
C PRO A 83 -31.39 -18.46 -40.54
N LEU A 84 -30.18 -17.91 -40.71
CA LEU A 84 -29.91 -16.48 -40.67
C LEU A 84 -30.42 -15.75 -41.94
N GLN A 85 -31.10 -14.64 -41.74
CA GLN A 85 -31.32 -13.63 -42.78
C GLN A 85 -30.04 -12.81 -43.03
N GLU A 86 -29.98 -12.04 -44.14
CA GLU A 86 -28.80 -11.22 -44.47
C GLU A 86 -28.44 -10.24 -43.33
N ASP A 87 -29.43 -9.55 -42.76
CA ASP A 87 -29.24 -8.59 -41.65
C ASP A 87 -28.71 -9.29 -40.38
N GLU A 88 -29.21 -10.49 -40.07
CA GLU A 88 -28.77 -11.28 -38.92
C GLU A 88 -27.33 -11.76 -39.08
N GLN A 89 -26.96 -12.12 -40.32
CA GLN A 89 -25.60 -12.54 -40.65
C GLN A 89 -24.62 -11.36 -40.58
N GLU A 90 -25.01 -10.17 -41.03
CA GLU A 90 -24.21 -8.95 -40.89
C GLU A 90 -24.01 -8.58 -39.42
N LEU A 91 -25.08 -8.62 -38.62
CA LEU A 91 -25.02 -8.36 -37.18
C LEU A 91 -24.10 -9.36 -36.47
N LEU A 92 -24.24 -10.65 -36.75
CA LEU A 92 -23.40 -11.69 -36.17
C LEU A 92 -21.92 -11.49 -36.52
N LEU A 93 -21.61 -11.06 -37.75
CA LEU A 93 -20.26 -10.73 -38.17
C LEU A 93 -19.72 -9.52 -37.39
N LEU A 94 -20.54 -8.48 -37.22
CA LEU A 94 -20.18 -7.28 -36.47
C LEU A 94 -19.90 -7.58 -34.99
N LEU A 95 -20.79 -8.32 -34.32
CA LEU A 95 -20.66 -8.77 -32.93
C LEU A 95 -19.39 -9.61 -32.72
N ASN A 96 -18.96 -10.35 -33.75
CA ASN A 96 -17.74 -11.15 -33.70
C ASN A 96 -16.46 -10.38 -34.05
N THR A 97 -16.54 -9.12 -34.46
CA THR A 97 -15.33 -8.33 -34.71
C THR A 97 -14.54 -8.09 -33.43
N PRO A 98 -13.19 -8.15 -33.48
CA PRO A 98 -12.36 -7.96 -32.29
C PRO A 98 -12.51 -6.56 -31.71
N HIS A 99 -12.74 -5.55 -32.55
CA HIS A 99 -12.92 -4.17 -32.14
C HIS A 99 -14.21 -3.98 -31.32
N LEU A 100 -15.33 -4.56 -31.77
CA LEU A 100 -16.59 -4.44 -31.03
C LEU A 100 -16.52 -5.18 -29.69
N LYS A 101 -15.95 -6.40 -29.67
CA LYS A 101 -15.70 -7.13 -28.42
C LYS A 101 -14.82 -6.33 -27.45
N ALA A 102 -13.76 -5.69 -27.95
CA ALA A 102 -12.89 -4.84 -27.13
C ALA A 102 -13.64 -3.63 -26.56
N VAL A 103 -14.50 -2.97 -27.34
CA VAL A 103 -15.33 -1.85 -26.87
C VAL A 103 -16.32 -2.30 -25.80
N LEU A 104 -17.01 -3.43 -25.99
CA LEU A 104 -17.94 -3.97 -25.00
C LEU A 104 -17.24 -4.41 -23.72
N SER A 105 -16.05 -4.99 -23.83
CA SER A 105 -15.21 -5.33 -22.68
C SER A 105 -14.76 -4.08 -21.91
N ALA A 106 -14.32 -3.03 -22.61
CA ALA A 106 -13.96 -1.77 -22.00
C ALA A 106 -15.15 -1.08 -21.33
N HIS A 107 -16.34 -1.14 -21.97
CA HIS A 107 -17.58 -0.68 -21.37
C HIS A 107 -17.83 -1.38 -20.02
N ASP A 108 -17.73 -2.71 -19.97
CA ASP A 108 -18.01 -3.47 -18.75
C ASP A 108 -16.99 -3.17 -17.63
N ILE A 109 -15.70 -3.04 -17.97
CA ILE A 109 -14.65 -2.66 -17.01
C ILE A 109 -14.94 -1.28 -16.39
N VAL A 110 -15.31 -0.30 -17.23
CA VAL A 110 -15.60 1.06 -16.77
C VAL A 110 -16.91 1.12 -15.98
N ALA A 111 -17.96 0.46 -16.48
CA ALA A 111 -19.26 0.42 -15.82
C ALA A 111 -19.19 -0.23 -14.43
N GLN A 112 -18.42 -1.32 -14.29
CA GLN A 112 -18.22 -2.03 -13.03
C GLN A 112 -17.16 -1.39 -12.12
N LYS A 113 -16.51 -0.30 -12.55
CA LYS A 113 -15.37 0.31 -11.86
C LYS A 113 -14.23 -0.67 -11.52
N LYS A 114 -14.06 -1.71 -12.34
CA LYS A 114 -13.02 -2.75 -12.17
C LYS A 114 -11.61 -2.28 -12.57
N PHE A 115 -11.42 -0.97 -12.69
CA PHE A 115 -10.12 -0.34 -12.90
C PHE A 115 -9.49 0.16 -11.59
N ASP A 116 -10.27 0.24 -10.51
CA ASP A 116 -9.73 0.57 -9.19
C ASP A 116 -8.98 -0.65 -8.63
N PRO A 117 -7.83 -0.45 -7.95
CA PRO A 117 -7.13 -1.54 -7.30
C PRO A 117 -8.05 -2.17 -6.25
N VAL A 118 -8.34 -3.46 -6.43
CA VAL A 118 -9.12 -4.23 -5.46
C VAL A 118 -8.26 -4.39 -4.21
N LEU A 119 -8.65 -3.70 -3.14
CA LEU A 119 -8.08 -3.97 -1.83
C LEU A 119 -8.43 -5.41 -1.42
N PRO A 120 -7.49 -6.18 -0.85
CA PRO A 120 -7.84 -7.48 -0.29
C PRO A 120 -8.99 -7.29 0.71
N PRO A 121 -9.96 -8.23 0.76
CA PRO A 121 -11.00 -8.18 1.77
C PRO A 121 -10.35 -8.09 3.14
N LEU A 122 -10.84 -7.17 3.95
CA LEU A 122 -10.43 -7.06 5.34
C LEU A 122 -10.73 -8.42 6.03
N PRO A 123 -9.78 -9.00 6.78
CA PRO A 123 -10.04 -10.22 7.54
C PRO A 123 -11.30 -10.07 8.40
N GLU A 124 -12.13 -11.12 8.47
CA GLU A 124 -13.38 -11.10 9.25
C GLU A 124 -13.14 -10.95 10.77
N ASP A 125 -11.91 -11.17 11.21
CA ASP A 125 -11.46 -11.08 12.61
C ASP A 125 -10.87 -9.70 12.98
N LEU A 126 -11.06 -8.66 12.16
CA LEU A 126 -10.75 -7.29 12.57
C LEU A 126 -11.88 -6.78 13.49
N GLU A 127 -11.95 -7.32 14.71
CA GLU A 127 -12.69 -6.67 15.79
C GLU A 127 -12.05 -5.28 16.01
N ASP A 128 -12.89 -4.27 16.30
CA ASP A 128 -12.57 -2.86 16.59
C ASP A 128 -11.60 -2.64 17.78
N ASP A 129 -10.90 -3.69 18.22
CA ASP A 129 -9.93 -3.74 19.32
C ASP A 129 -8.47 -3.53 18.86
N PHE A 130 -8.28 -2.87 17.70
CA PHE A 130 -7.02 -2.17 17.47
C PHE A 130 -6.98 -0.96 18.42
N GLU A 131 -6.67 -1.20 19.69
CA GLU A 131 -5.67 -0.35 20.31
C GLU A 131 -4.50 -0.31 19.30
N GLU A 132 -4.23 0.89 18.81
CA GLU A 132 -3.49 1.24 17.61
C GLU A 132 -2.02 0.77 17.65
N GLU A 133 -1.77 -0.55 17.72
CA GLU A 133 -0.43 -1.13 17.73
C GLU A 133 0.12 -1.12 16.30
N SER A 134 0.54 0.06 15.88
CA SER A 134 1.15 0.28 14.58
C SER A 134 2.43 -0.57 14.45
N VAL A 135 2.35 -1.58 13.58
CA VAL A 135 3.50 -2.42 13.25
C VAL A 135 4.33 -1.71 12.18
N LYS A 136 5.61 -1.49 12.46
CA LYS A 136 6.60 -0.95 11.51
C LYS A 136 7.51 -2.06 10.97
N ILE A 137 7.65 -2.10 9.64
CA ILE A 137 8.60 -2.99 8.96
C ILE A 137 9.88 -2.20 8.67
N VAL A 138 10.96 -2.52 9.37
CA VAL A 138 12.23 -1.79 9.31
C VAL A 138 13.26 -2.62 8.55
N ARG A 139 13.83 -2.04 7.48
CA ARG A 139 14.93 -2.66 6.72
C ARG A 139 16.25 -1.98 7.04
N LEU A 140 17.11 -2.68 7.76
CA LEU A 140 18.40 -2.19 8.22
C LEU A 140 19.52 -2.61 7.28
N VAL A 141 20.37 -1.66 6.86
CA VAL A 141 21.59 -1.92 6.12
C VAL A 141 22.76 -2.07 7.12
N LYS A 142 23.36 -3.26 7.17
CA LYS A 142 24.46 -3.61 8.09
C LYS A 142 25.72 -4.01 7.32
N ASN A 143 26.86 -3.42 7.68
CA ASN A 143 28.14 -3.66 7.00
C ASN A 143 28.94 -4.78 7.69
N LYS A 144 28.42 -6.01 7.64
CA LYS A 144 28.96 -7.20 8.35
C LYS A 144 29.06 -7.07 9.89
N GLU A 145 28.48 -6.01 10.43
CA GLU A 145 28.37 -5.70 11.86
C GLU A 145 27.05 -6.25 12.45
N PRO A 146 26.95 -6.42 13.78
CA PRO A 146 25.68 -6.72 14.43
C PRO A 146 24.68 -5.57 14.27
N LEU A 147 23.40 -5.84 14.51
CA LEU A 147 22.32 -4.84 14.40
C LEU A 147 22.54 -3.59 15.25
N GLY A 148 23.34 -3.68 16.32
CA GLY A 148 23.60 -2.54 17.22
C GLY A 148 22.44 -2.26 18.16
N ALA A 149 21.67 -3.28 18.53
CA ALA A 149 20.63 -3.20 19.55
C ALA A 149 20.74 -4.39 20.52
N THR A 150 20.41 -4.17 21.79
CA THR A 150 20.26 -5.24 22.79
C THR A 150 18.78 -5.43 23.08
N ILE A 151 18.37 -6.68 23.23
CA ILE A 151 16.98 -7.06 23.52
C ILE A 151 16.87 -7.56 24.95
N ARG A 152 15.70 -7.39 25.56
CA ARG A 152 15.28 -8.06 26.79
C ARG A 152 13.99 -8.81 26.53
N ARG A 153 13.76 -9.87 27.29
CA ARG A 153 12.46 -10.53 27.28
C ARG A 153 11.65 -10.02 28.47
N ASP A 154 10.41 -9.64 28.21
CA ASP A 154 9.46 -9.39 29.27
C ASP A 154 9.01 -10.72 29.88
N GLU A 155 9.11 -10.85 31.21
CA GLU A 155 8.79 -12.11 31.91
C GLU A 155 7.28 -12.33 32.06
N ALA A 156 6.47 -11.26 32.02
CA ALA A 156 5.02 -11.33 32.17
C ALA A 156 4.31 -11.61 30.84
N THR A 157 4.73 -10.94 29.76
CA THR A 157 4.10 -11.06 28.43
C THR A 157 4.86 -12.02 27.50
N GLY A 158 6.13 -12.30 27.79
CA GLY A 158 7.00 -13.08 26.90
C GLY A 158 7.52 -12.30 25.69
N ALA A 159 7.14 -11.02 25.56
CA ALA A 159 7.50 -10.11 24.48
C ALA A 159 9.01 -9.83 24.44
N VAL A 160 9.54 -9.54 23.25
CA VAL A 160 10.97 -9.27 23.05
C VAL A 160 11.15 -7.79 22.78
N ILE A 161 11.66 -7.05 23.76
CA ILE A 161 11.71 -5.58 23.74
C ILE A 161 13.12 -5.10 23.48
N VAL A 162 13.29 -4.06 22.66
CA VAL A 162 14.57 -3.37 22.47
C VAL A 162 14.93 -2.63 23.76
N ALA A 163 15.96 -3.13 24.46
CA ALA A 163 16.43 -2.56 25.73
C ALA A 163 17.41 -1.40 25.53
N ARG A 164 18.24 -1.44 24.48
CA ARG A 164 19.25 -0.41 24.22
C ARG A 164 19.67 -0.39 22.77
N ILE A 165 20.00 0.81 22.27
CA ILE A 165 20.60 1.02 20.96
C ILE A 165 22.05 1.45 21.15
N MET A 166 22.96 0.80 20.42
CA MET A 166 24.40 1.07 20.41
C MET A 166 24.69 2.21 19.44
N ARG A 167 25.29 3.29 19.95
CA ARG A 167 25.68 4.45 19.12
C ARG A 167 26.58 4.02 17.97
N GLY A 168 26.27 4.48 16.76
CA GLY A 168 26.98 4.17 15.52
C GLY A 168 26.65 2.80 14.91
N GLY A 169 25.79 1.98 15.54
CA GLY A 169 25.34 0.69 15.01
C GLY A 169 24.29 0.82 13.91
N ALA A 170 23.92 -0.29 13.25
CA ALA A 170 22.97 -0.28 12.14
C ALA A 170 21.57 0.23 12.53
N ALA A 171 21.09 -0.13 13.73
CA ALA A 171 19.84 0.38 14.28
C ALA A 171 19.89 1.90 14.54
N ASP A 172 20.97 2.38 15.17
CA ASP A 172 21.18 3.82 15.47
C ASP A 172 21.23 4.67 14.20
N ARG A 173 21.98 4.22 13.19
CA ARG A 173 22.09 4.92 11.89
C ARG A 173 20.78 4.91 11.09
N SER A 174 19.89 3.96 11.36
CA SER A 174 18.59 3.94 10.70
C SER A 174 17.60 4.92 11.31
N GLY A 175 17.68 5.21 12.61
CA GLY A 175 16.67 6.00 13.32
C GLY A 175 15.28 5.37 13.43
N LEU A 176 15.05 4.20 12.79
CA LEU A 176 13.73 3.58 12.68
C LEU A 176 13.41 2.59 13.82
N VAL A 177 14.42 2.15 14.56
CA VAL A 177 14.27 1.29 15.75
C VAL A 177 14.52 2.14 16.98
N ASN A 178 13.65 2.05 17.98
CA ASN A 178 13.70 2.78 19.23
C ASN A 178 13.79 1.84 20.43
N VAL A 179 14.31 2.35 21.55
CA VAL A 179 14.24 1.64 22.83
C VAL A 179 12.77 1.58 23.25
N GLY A 180 12.31 0.40 23.65
CA GLY A 180 10.89 0.14 23.95
C GLY A 180 10.13 -0.54 22.81
N ASP A 181 10.67 -0.58 21.59
CA ASP A 181 10.03 -1.32 20.50
C ASP A 181 9.92 -2.82 20.83
N GLU A 182 8.76 -3.41 20.59
CA GLU A 182 8.59 -4.86 20.60
C GLU A 182 9.04 -5.43 19.25
N LEU A 183 10.02 -6.32 19.24
CA LEU A 183 10.42 -7.07 18.06
C LEU A 183 9.54 -8.32 17.93
N ARG A 184 8.82 -8.45 16.81
CA ARG A 184 7.95 -9.61 16.49
C ARG A 184 8.59 -10.56 15.50
N GLU A 185 9.34 -10.02 14.54
CA GLU A 185 10.00 -10.81 13.50
C GLU A 185 11.39 -10.27 13.13
N VAL A 186 12.31 -11.19 12.82
CA VAL A 186 13.65 -10.88 12.32
C VAL A 186 13.95 -11.74 11.10
N ASN A 187 14.10 -11.11 9.93
CA ASN A 187 14.43 -11.76 8.65
C ASN A 187 13.49 -12.93 8.30
N GLY A 188 12.17 -12.76 8.39
CA GLY A 188 11.23 -13.85 8.12
C GLY A 188 11.00 -14.80 9.29
N ASN A 189 11.67 -14.59 10.43
CA ASN A 189 11.57 -15.47 11.59
C ASN A 189 10.81 -14.81 12.73
N LEU A 190 9.65 -15.37 13.09
CA LEU A 190 8.94 -14.99 14.30
C LEU A 190 9.81 -15.25 15.54
N ILE A 191 9.84 -14.29 16.47
CA ILE A 191 10.70 -14.35 17.67
C ILE A 191 9.93 -14.45 18.99
N THR A 192 8.61 -14.22 18.99
CA THR A 192 7.74 -14.25 20.19
C THR A 192 7.88 -15.53 21.03
N HIS A 193 8.16 -16.67 20.39
CA HIS A 193 8.29 -17.97 21.07
C HIS A 193 9.74 -18.50 21.16
N LYS A 194 10.74 -17.70 20.82
CA LYS A 194 12.15 -18.13 20.81
C LYS A 194 12.85 -17.75 22.10
N ARG A 195 13.89 -18.51 22.46
CA ARG A 195 14.71 -18.20 23.65
C ARG A 195 15.63 -17.00 23.37
N PRO A 196 16.00 -16.19 24.38
CA PRO A 196 16.92 -15.07 24.19
C PRO A 196 18.23 -15.45 23.47
N ASP A 197 18.77 -16.63 23.75
CA ASP A 197 19.98 -17.14 23.10
C ASP A 197 19.78 -17.39 21.59
N GLU A 198 18.61 -17.92 21.21
CA GLU A 198 18.24 -18.19 19.81
C GLU A 198 17.99 -16.89 19.06
N ILE A 199 17.31 -15.93 19.70
CA ILE A 199 17.06 -14.61 19.13
C ILE A 199 18.39 -13.88 18.95
N SER A 200 19.29 -13.94 19.93
CA SER A 200 20.64 -13.39 19.83
C SER A 200 21.40 -13.99 18.64
N GLN A 201 21.30 -15.31 18.44
CA GLN A 201 21.89 -15.96 17.27
C GLN A 201 21.25 -15.49 15.96
N ILE A 202 19.93 -15.30 15.89
CA ILE A 202 19.23 -14.80 14.68
C ILE A 202 19.62 -13.36 14.35
N LEU A 203 19.77 -12.51 15.36
CA LEU A 203 20.18 -11.11 15.23
C LEU A 203 21.66 -10.99 14.81
N VAL A 204 22.52 -11.86 15.35
CA VAL A 204 23.97 -11.91 15.04
C VAL A 204 24.25 -12.70 13.77
N LYS A 205 23.32 -13.55 13.30
CA LYS A 205 23.51 -14.37 12.11
C LYS A 205 23.89 -13.46 10.94
N LYS A 206 25.07 -13.74 10.40
CA LYS A 206 25.54 -13.12 9.16
C LYS A 206 24.67 -13.67 8.05
N ASN A 207 23.64 -12.91 7.69
CA ASN A 207 22.94 -13.15 6.43
C ASN A 207 23.95 -12.94 5.29
N TYR A 208 23.82 -13.70 4.21
CA TYR A 208 24.59 -13.48 2.98
C TYR A 208 24.35 -12.08 2.40
N PHE A 209 23.26 -11.43 2.83
CA PHE A 209 22.89 -10.08 2.45
C PHE A 209 23.30 -9.06 3.52
N SER A 210 23.78 -7.91 3.07
CA SER A 210 24.10 -6.73 3.91
C SER A 210 22.86 -6.06 4.51
N THR A 211 21.69 -6.72 4.52
CA THR A 211 20.43 -6.17 5.01
C THR A 211 19.75 -7.11 6.01
N SER A 212 19.03 -6.55 6.98
CA SER A 212 18.14 -7.28 7.87
C SER A 212 16.76 -6.63 7.91
N THR A 213 15.71 -7.43 7.85
CA THR A 213 14.33 -6.95 7.96
C THR A 213 13.83 -7.25 9.37
N LEU A 214 13.25 -6.26 10.02
CA LEU A 214 12.62 -6.37 11.33
C LEU A 214 11.15 -6.01 11.19
N VAL A 215 10.30 -6.70 11.93
CA VAL A 215 8.92 -6.30 12.16
C VAL A 215 8.82 -5.92 13.63
N CYS A 216 8.57 -4.65 13.91
CA CYS A 216 8.50 -4.11 15.26
C CYS A 216 7.11 -3.51 15.51
N ALA A 217 6.58 -3.62 16.72
CA ALA A 217 5.44 -2.83 17.17
C ALA A 217 5.94 -1.73 18.12
N ALA A 218 5.34 -0.54 18.03
CA ALA A 218 5.56 0.51 19.02
C ALA A 218 4.73 0.18 20.27
N ASP A 219 5.40 0.04 21.41
CA ASP A 219 4.72 -0.16 22.69
C ASP A 219 4.04 1.15 23.11
N ALA A 220 2.71 1.13 23.24
CA ALA A 220 1.89 2.30 23.55
C ALA A 220 2.11 2.82 24.98
N ASP A 221 2.74 2.04 25.87
CA ASP A 221 2.89 2.35 27.28
C ASP A 221 4.12 3.23 27.63
N VAL A 222 4.90 3.68 26.65
CA VAL A 222 6.13 4.49 26.91
C VAL A 222 5.89 6.01 26.84
N TYR A 223 4.66 6.45 26.53
CA TYR A 223 4.31 7.88 26.44
C TYR A 223 3.24 8.36 27.44
N ALA A 224 3.01 7.63 28.53
CA ALA A 224 2.17 8.05 29.65
C ALA A 224 2.99 8.65 30.82
#